data_AF-A0AAD1HHK5-F1
#
_entry.id   AF-A0AAD1HHK5-F1
#
_cell.length_a   1.000
_cell.length_b   1.000
_cell.length_c   1.000
_cell.angle_alpha   90.00
_cell.angle_beta   90.00
_cell.angle_gamma   90.00
#
_symmetry.space_group_name_H-M   'P 1'
#
loop_
_entity.id
_entity.type
_entity.pdbx_description
1 polymer ?
#
loop_
_entity_poly.entity_id
_entity_poly.type
_entity_poly.pdbx_seq_one_letter_code
_entity_poly.pdbx_strand_id
1 'polypeptide(L)'
;MRQLNYIFANKAPSIESGTQTSGAAGTVSGTVISKSNNGFTLKYSIGDQPSNGSVVLDPVTGAYTYTPNTTLPAGAIMDEFTIVADNGSAAKLHGPLGAIQNALRSIAVQLGASGITTADAAIYVDLDNPAVPTIIGNPDVTKQYWVTDGAQTSGLAAVVMAVGQLTGTMPNIADWIAKAKITDSVDRQLFVGDRATGQYRKMYLDNGTDWVWTGDALELLSTSGNGINVSTTYFPKTKADVALTTMASALTAGSVVLVTIKTPILGDTDPTNHLVVVLGMNTETDQIFVNDAAWGAEGQNRAMSLTDFMKGWEPNYPLGIATRPLAAAAGQPLTQADLALAA
;
A
#
# COMPACT_ATOMS: atom_id res chain seq x y z
N MET A 1 7.81 -8.95 39.11
CA MET A 1 7.14 -7.89 38.30
C MET A 1 6.82 -8.32 36.86
N ARG A 2 7.74 -8.91 36.09
CA ARG A 2 7.47 -9.33 34.69
C ARG A 2 6.28 -10.29 34.52
N GLN A 3 6.12 -11.25 35.43
CA GLN A 3 4.98 -12.19 35.42
C GLN A 3 3.63 -11.51 35.62
N LEU A 4 3.53 -10.55 36.55
CA LEU A 4 2.31 -9.76 36.75
C LEU A 4 1.99 -8.90 35.52
N ASN A 5 3.02 -8.34 34.87
CA ASN A 5 2.87 -7.59 33.64
C ASN A 5 2.30 -8.48 32.51
N TYR A 6 2.81 -9.69 32.33
CA TYR A 6 2.27 -10.65 31.36
C TYR A 6 0.81 -11.04 31.64
N ILE A 7 0.43 -11.18 32.91
CA ILE A 7 -0.94 -11.53 33.28
C ILE A 7 -1.90 -10.34 33.07
N PHE A 8 -1.58 -9.18 33.61
CA PHE A 8 -2.54 -8.09 33.83
C PHE A 8 -2.31 -6.82 33.00
N ALA A 9 -1.21 -6.73 32.24
CA ALA A 9 -0.84 -5.51 31.51
C ALA A 9 -0.01 -5.82 30.25
N ASN A 10 -0.19 -7.00 29.65
CA ASN A 10 0.62 -7.39 28.51
C ASN A 10 0.34 -6.47 27.33
N LYS A 11 1.38 -6.12 26.59
CA LYS A 11 1.27 -5.45 25.29
C LYS A 11 1.94 -6.33 24.25
N ALA A 12 1.37 -6.34 23.03
CA ALA A 12 2.00 -6.97 21.89
C ALA A 12 3.44 -6.47 21.73
N PRO A 13 4.39 -7.30 21.27
CA PRO A 13 5.70 -6.80 20.87
C PRO A 13 5.57 -5.83 19.69
N SER A 14 6.63 -5.08 19.39
CA SER A 14 6.77 -4.45 18.07
C SER A 14 7.71 -5.27 17.20
N ILE A 15 7.50 -5.26 15.89
CA ILE A 15 8.31 -5.94 14.89
C ILE A 15 8.30 -5.14 13.59
N GLU A 16 9.45 -5.07 12.94
CA GLU A 16 9.66 -4.44 11.64
C GLU A 16 10.56 -5.34 10.78
N SER A 17 10.46 -5.23 9.45
CA SER A 17 11.18 -6.08 8.48
C SER A 17 12.71 -6.03 8.60
N GLY A 18 13.25 -4.93 9.14
CA GLY A 18 14.68 -4.64 9.15
C GLY A 18 15.24 -4.38 7.74
N THR A 19 16.58 -4.44 7.65
CA THR A 19 17.32 -4.35 6.38
C THR A 19 17.49 -5.73 5.76
N GLN A 20 17.46 -5.79 4.45
CA GLN A 20 17.70 -6.99 3.66
C GLN A 20 19.03 -6.90 2.88
N THR A 21 19.58 -8.06 2.58
CA THR A 21 20.79 -8.23 1.76
C THR A 21 20.53 -9.28 0.70
N SER A 22 20.69 -8.90 -0.57
CA SER A 22 20.64 -9.82 -1.71
C SER A 22 21.90 -10.68 -1.78
N GLY A 23 21.73 -11.94 -2.16
CA GLY A 23 22.77 -12.94 -2.33
C GLY A 23 22.75 -13.56 -3.72
N ALA A 24 23.53 -14.61 -3.92
CA ALA A 24 23.59 -15.30 -5.21
C ALA A 24 22.25 -15.97 -5.56
N ALA A 25 21.93 -16.03 -6.86
CA ALA A 25 20.72 -16.70 -7.36
C ALA A 25 19.41 -16.21 -6.71
N GLY A 26 19.30 -14.91 -6.44
CA GLY A 26 18.10 -14.28 -5.88
C GLY A 26 17.81 -14.63 -4.41
N THR A 27 18.75 -15.27 -3.69
CA THR A 27 18.56 -15.47 -2.24
C THR A 27 18.55 -14.13 -1.52
N VAL A 28 17.68 -13.96 -0.54
CA VAL A 28 17.63 -12.74 0.28
C VAL A 28 17.78 -13.13 1.74
N SER A 29 18.65 -12.44 2.47
CA SER A 29 18.79 -12.62 3.92
C SER A 29 18.50 -11.33 4.66
N GLY A 30 17.99 -11.44 5.88
CA GLY A 30 17.66 -10.29 6.70
C GLY A 30 17.49 -10.67 8.16
N THR A 31 17.15 -9.68 8.97
CA THR A 31 16.81 -9.89 10.39
C THR A 31 15.75 -8.88 10.79
N VAL A 32 14.66 -9.36 11.39
CA VAL A 32 13.60 -8.49 11.88
C VAL A 32 14.08 -7.67 13.08
N ILE A 33 13.62 -6.42 13.16
CA ILE A 33 13.89 -5.54 14.30
C ILE A 33 12.68 -5.59 15.21
N SER A 34 12.83 -6.12 16.42
CA SER A 34 11.70 -6.32 17.33
C SER A 34 11.98 -5.88 18.75
N LYS A 35 10.91 -5.51 19.48
CA LYS A 35 10.98 -5.11 20.88
C LYS A 35 9.93 -5.85 21.72
N SER A 36 10.39 -6.50 22.78
CA SER A 36 9.51 -7.06 23.79
C SER A 36 8.94 -5.97 24.69
N ASN A 37 7.61 -5.93 24.80
CA ASN A 37 6.89 -4.98 25.65
C ASN A 37 6.47 -5.54 27.01
N ASN A 38 6.93 -6.76 27.37
CA ASN A 38 6.65 -7.35 28.67
C ASN A 38 7.91 -7.85 29.43
N GLY A 39 9.09 -7.72 28.82
CA GLY A 39 10.38 -8.07 29.42
C GLY A 39 10.75 -9.56 29.33
N PHE A 40 9.96 -10.38 28.63
CA PHE A 40 10.35 -11.74 28.26
C PHE A 40 11.03 -11.76 26.88
N THR A 41 11.94 -12.71 26.69
CA THR A 41 12.63 -12.92 25.41
C THR A 41 11.62 -13.24 24.31
N LEU A 42 11.82 -12.66 23.14
CA LEU A 42 11.00 -12.94 21.97
C LEU A 42 11.29 -14.34 21.41
N LYS A 43 10.26 -14.95 20.84
CA LYS A 43 10.40 -16.07 19.93
C LYS A 43 9.86 -15.68 18.57
N TYR A 44 10.49 -16.17 17.51
CA TYR A 44 10.08 -15.90 16.14
C TYR A 44 9.56 -17.16 15.46
N SER A 45 8.56 -16.97 14.61
CA SER A 45 8.01 -18.01 13.75
C SER A 45 7.59 -17.42 12.41
N ILE A 46 7.58 -18.24 11.37
CA ILE A 46 6.91 -17.86 10.12
C ILE A 46 5.40 -17.92 10.35
N GLY A 47 4.70 -16.88 9.93
CA GLY A 47 3.25 -16.86 9.83
C GLY A 47 2.82 -17.45 8.50
N ASP A 48 2.67 -16.59 7.50
CA ASP A 48 2.37 -16.94 6.11
C ASP A 48 3.66 -17.27 5.37
N GLN A 49 3.61 -18.33 4.56
CA GLN A 49 4.72 -18.78 3.71
C GLN A 49 4.74 -18.01 2.38
N PRO A 50 5.92 -17.86 1.76
CA PRO A 50 6.02 -17.35 0.40
C PRO A 50 5.35 -18.25 -0.65
N SER A 51 4.88 -17.63 -1.73
CA SER A 51 4.25 -18.31 -2.86
C SER A 51 5.28 -18.90 -3.83
N ASN A 52 6.43 -18.25 -3.96
CA ASN A 52 7.44 -18.48 -5.00
C ASN A 52 8.82 -18.83 -4.44
N GLY A 53 8.90 -19.25 -3.18
CA GLY A 53 10.15 -19.70 -2.57
C GLY A 53 9.96 -20.41 -1.24
N SER A 54 10.99 -20.35 -0.39
CA SER A 54 10.98 -20.91 0.96
C SER A 54 11.82 -20.07 1.91
N VAL A 55 11.49 -20.11 3.21
CA VAL A 55 12.20 -19.35 4.24
C VAL A 55 12.73 -20.27 5.33
N VAL A 56 14.00 -20.09 5.67
CA VAL A 56 14.62 -20.61 6.88
C VAL A 56 14.72 -19.46 7.89
N LEU A 57 14.18 -19.65 9.09
CA LEU A 57 14.15 -18.65 10.16
C LEU A 57 14.87 -19.18 11.41
N ASP A 58 15.73 -18.36 12.00
CA ASP A 58 16.22 -18.56 13.36
C ASP A 58 15.15 -18.09 14.36
N PRO A 59 14.55 -19.01 15.14
CA PRO A 59 13.45 -18.69 16.04
C PRO A 59 13.87 -17.87 17.27
N VAL A 60 15.17 -17.66 17.48
CA VAL A 60 15.72 -16.91 18.63
C VAL A 60 16.14 -15.51 18.22
N THR A 61 16.82 -15.37 17.08
CA THR A 61 17.36 -14.07 16.64
C THR A 61 16.40 -13.33 15.71
N GLY A 62 15.51 -14.05 15.01
CA GLY A 62 14.68 -13.46 13.95
C GLY A 62 15.43 -13.26 12.63
N ALA A 63 16.66 -13.78 12.53
CA ALA A 63 17.40 -13.83 11.28
C ALA A 63 16.76 -14.83 10.33
N TYR A 64 16.66 -14.49 9.05
CA TYR A 64 16.05 -15.34 8.04
C TYR A 64 16.85 -15.36 6.74
N THR A 65 16.67 -16.44 5.98
CA THR A 65 17.10 -16.57 4.60
C THR A 65 15.94 -17.06 3.76
N TYR A 66 15.55 -16.25 2.78
CA TYR A 66 14.64 -16.60 1.70
C TYR A 66 15.42 -17.19 0.53
N THR A 67 14.91 -18.27 -0.05
CA THR A 67 15.43 -18.90 -1.27
C THR A 67 14.30 -19.01 -2.29
N PRO A 68 14.43 -18.36 -3.46
CA PRO A 68 13.42 -18.45 -4.51
C PRO A 68 13.37 -19.86 -5.11
N ASN A 69 12.20 -20.22 -5.66
CA ASN A 69 12.06 -21.41 -6.48
C ASN A 69 12.90 -21.28 -7.74
N THR A 70 13.46 -22.41 -8.21
CA THR A 70 14.27 -22.44 -9.44
C THR A 70 13.49 -22.12 -10.70
N THR A 71 12.15 -22.17 -10.64
CA THR A 71 11.25 -21.78 -11.72
C THR A 71 10.22 -20.82 -11.17
N LEU A 72 10.19 -19.60 -11.73
CA LEU A 72 9.26 -18.54 -11.36
C LEU A 72 8.17 -18.40 -12.43
N PRO A 73 6.93 -18.03 -12.05
CA PRO A 73 5.93 -17.60 -13.02
C PRO A 73 6.42 -16.42 -13.88
N ALA A 74 5.98 -16.35 -15.14
CA ALA A 74 6.48 -15.40 -16.15
C ALA A 74 6.25 -13.90 -15.83
N GLY A 75 5.56 -13.56 -14.74
CA GLY A 75 5.35 -12.19 -14.26
C GLY A 75 5.55 -12.04 -12.75
N ALA A 76 6.17 -13.03 -12.10
CA ALA A 76 6.52 -12.94 -10.69
C ALA A 76 7.68 -11.95 -10.53
N ILE A 77 7.41 -10.87 -9.80
CA ILE A 77 8.34 -9.75 -9.56
C ILE A 77 8.64 -9.55 -8.08
N MET A 78 7.89 -10.21 -7.20
CA MET A 78 8.08 -10.11 -5.76
C MET A 78 7.47 -11.35 -5.13
N ASP A 79 7.95 -11.69 -3.93
CA ASP A 79 7.31 -12.65 -3.04
C ASP A 79 7.17 -12.08 -1.63
N GLU A 80 6.25 -12.64 -0.85
CA GLU A 80 5.93 -12.15 0.49
C GLU A 80 5.88 -13.30 1.49
N PHE A 81 6.38 -13.06 2.69
CA PHE A 81 6.06 -13.91 3.83
C PHE A 81 5.96 -13.07 5.10
N THR A 82 5.34 -13.62 6.16
CA THR A 82 5.24 -12.91 7.43
C THR A 82 6.10 -13.56 8.51
N ILE A 83 6.78 -12.73 9.31
CA ILE A 83 7.45 -13.16 10.53
C ILE A 83 6.65 -12.67 11.72
N VAL A 84 6.38 -13.57 12.66
CA VAL A 84 5.66 -13.28 13.90
C VAL A 84 6.65 -13.22 15.06
N ALA A 85 6.63 -12.14 15.83
CA ALA A 85 7.31 -12.04 17.12
C ALA A 85 6.33 -12.37 18.24
N ASP A 86 6.74 -13.23 19.18
CA ASP A 86 5.93 -13.64 20.34
C ASP A 86 6.66 -13.32 21.66
N ASN A 87 6.05 -12.48 22.49
CA ASN A 87 6.54 -12.18 23.84
C ASN A 87 5.82 -12.97 24.95
N GLY A 88 4.89 -13.85 24.60
CA GLY A 88 4.08 -14.64 25.53
C GLY A 88 4.64 -16.04 25.79
N SER A 89 5.18 -16.73 24.79
CA SER A 89 5.64 -18.12 24.96
C SER A 89 6.71 -18.28 26.04
N ALA A 90 7.65 -17.36 26.16
CA ALA A 90 8.67 -17.38 27.22
C ALA A 90 8.12 -16.95 28.60
N ALA A 91 6.93 -16.34 28.65
CA ALA A 91 6.29 -15.89 29.89
C ALA A 91 5.47 -16.99 30.57
N LYS A 92 4.99 -17.99 29.80
CA LYS A 92 4.14 -19.08 30.28
C LYS A 92 4.87 -19.92 31.33
N LEU A 93 4.23 -20.07 32.49
CA LEU A 93 4.67 -21.01 33.52
C LEU A 93 4.17 -22.42 33.18
N HIS A 94 4.86 -23.44 33.69
CA HIS A 94 4.49 -24.84 33.51
C HIS A 94 3.74 -25.40 34.73
N GLY A 95 3.00 -26.50 34.53
CA GLY A 95 2.32 -27.22 35.60
C GLY A 95 1.17 -26.43 36.26
N PRO A 96 0.86 -26.71 37.54
CA PRO A 96 -0.27 -26.08 38.25
C PRO A 96 -0.20 -24.55 38.30
N LEU A 97 1.00 -23.98 38.43
CA LEU A 97 1.19 -22.52 38.40
C LEU A 97 0.86 -21.93 37.03
N GLY A 98 1.18 -22.64 35.95
CA GLY A 98 0.77 -22.29 34.58
C GLY A 98 -0.74 -22.28 34.39
N ALA A 99 -1.45 -23.25 34.97
CA ALA A 99 -2.91 -23.29 34.93
C ALA A 99 -3.53 -22.06 35.61
N ILE A 100 -3.04 -21.69 36.79
CA ILE A 100 -3.48 -20.50 37.52
C ILE A 100 -3.16 -19.22 36.74
N GLN A 101 -1.95 -19.11 36.21
CA GLN A 101 -1.51 -17.98 35.38
C GLN A 101 -2.43 -17.78 34.16
N ASN A 102 -2.74 -18.87 33.45
CA ASN A 102 -3.61 -18.83 32.27
C ASN A 102 -5.03 -18.41 32.64
N ALA A 103 -5.58 -18.90 33.75
CA ALA A 103 -6.91 -18.50 34.23
C ALA A 103 -6.96 -16.99 34.53
N LEU A 104 -5.97 -16.47 35.28
CA LEU A 104 -5.90 -15.04 35.60
C LEU A 104 -5.70 -14.18 34.34
N ARG A 105 -4.84 -14.61 33.42
CA ARG A 105 -4.61 -13.89 32.17
C ARG A 105 -5.87 -13.87 31.30
N SER A 106 -6.61 -14.97 31.22
CA SER A 106 -7.87 -15.03 30.47
C SER A 106 -8.88 -14.00 30.97
N ILE A 107 -9.00 -13.84 32.30
CA ILE A 107 -9.85 -12.82 32.91
C ILE A 107 -9.34 -11.41 32.55
N ALA A 108 -8.03 -11.17 32.66
CA ALA A 108 -7.46 -9.86 32.35
C ALA A 108 -7.63 -9.47 30.86
N VAL A 109 -7.54 -10.42 29.94
CA VAL A 109 -7.82 -10.19 28.50
C VAL A 109 -9.29 -9.85 28.30
N GLN A 110 -10.21 -10.60 28.93
CA GLN A 110 -11.65 -10.33 28.82
C GLN A 110 -12.04 -8.96 29.36
N LEU A 111 -11.34 -8.47 30.39
CA LEU A 111 -11.51 -7.14 30.96
C LEU A 111 -10.75 -6.04 30.20
N GLY A 112 -10.02 -6.37 29.14
CA GLY A 112 -9.21 -5.43 28.36
C GLY A 112 -7.94 -4.93 29.08
N ALA A 113 -7.59 -5.50 30.24
CA ALA A 113 -6.40 -5.12 31.00
C ALA A 113 -5.11 -5.68 30.38
N SER A 114 -5.19 -6.82 29.67
CA SER A 114 -4.03 -7.48 29.07
C SER A 114 -4.25 -7.74 27.58
N GLY A 115 -3.26 -7.41 26.75
CA GLY A 115 -3.32 -7.53 25.29
C GLY A 115 -2.77 -8.85 24.72
N ILE A 116 -2.82 -8.95 23.40
CA ILE A 116 -2.24 -10.06 22.62
C ILE A 116 -0.72 -10.15 22.84
N THR A 117 -0.13 -11.32 22.55
CA THR A 117 1.29 -11.59 22.78
C THR A 117 2.13 -11.56 21.51
N THR A 118 1.48 -11.41 20.36
CA THR A 118 2.10 -11.50 19.05
C THR A 118 1.93 -10.21 18.28
N ALA A 119 2.90 -9.94 17.41
CA ALA A 119 2.82 -8.98 16.32
C ALA A 119 3.52 -9.59 15.11
N ASP A 120 3.12 -9.19 13.90
CA ASP A 120 3.73 -9.65 12.65
C ASP A 120 4.30 -8.49 11.84
N ALA A 121 5.28 -8.82 10.99
CA ALA A 121 5.74 -7.96 9.92
C ALA A 121 5.73 -8.73 8.60
N ALA A 122 5.22 -8.09 7.55
CA ALA A 122 5.38 -8.56 6.19
C ALA A 122 6.83 -8.32 5.74
N ILE A 123 7.38 -9.33 5.08
CA ILE A 123 8.70 -9.31 4.47
C ILE A 123 8.48 -9.45 2.96
N TYR A 124 8.73 -8.37 2.24
CA TYR A 124 8.70 -8.35 0.78
C TYR A 124 10.10 -8.66 0.26
N VAL A 125 10.22 -9.55 -0.72
CA VAL A 125 11.48 -9.86 -1.39
C VAL A 125 11.30 -9.70 -2.89
N ASP A 126 12.24 -9.02 -3.53
CA ASP A 126 12.27 -8.95 -4.99
C ASP A 126 12.65 -10.31 -5.58
N LEU A 127 12.13 -10.57 -6.78
CA LEU A 127 12.44 -11.76 -7.54
C LEU A 127 13.24 -11.39 -8.79
N ASP A 128 14.51 -11.81 -8.82
CA ASP A 128 15.39 -11.73 -9.99
C ASP A 128 14.87 -12.60 -11.15
N ASN A 129 13.76 -12.18 -11.78
CA ASN A 129 13.08 -12.93 -12.82
C ASN A 129 13.49 -12.41 -14.21
N PRO A 130 14.36 -13.11 -14.95
CA PRO A 130 14.84 -12.65 -16.24
C PRO A 130 13.76 -12.62 -17.33
N ALA A 131 12.58 -13.21 -17.08
CA ALA A 131 11.44 -13.11 -17.99
C ALA A 131 10.71 -11.76 -17.89
N VAL A 132 10.99 -10.97 -16.85
CA VAL A 132 10.34 -9.67 -16.63
C VAL A 132 11.25 -8.54 -17.14
N PRO A 133 10.70 -7.52 -17.84
CA PRO A 133 11.45 -6.34 -18.22
C PRO A 133 11.99 -5.56 -17.02
N THR A 134 13.22 -5.06 -17.12
CA THR A 134 13.83 -4.20 -16.09
C THR A 134 12.97 -2.99 -15.73
N ILE A 135 12.35 -2.35 -16.73
CA ILE A 135 11.42 -1.23 -16.52
C ILE A 135 10.02 -1.64 -16.98
N ILE A 136 9.05 -1.53 -16.08
CA ILE A 136 7.62 -1.73 -16.35
C ILE A 136 6.92 -0.38 -16.29
N GLY A 137 5.99 -0.13 -17.22
CA GLY A 137 5.36 1.18 -17.40
C GLY A 137 6.23 2.13 -18.22
N ASN A 138 5.93 3.44 -18.16
CA ASN A 138 6.64 4.43 -18.95
C ASN A 138 6.85 5.74 -18.15
N PRO A 139 7.64 5.69 -17.05
CA PRO A 139 7.80 6.83 -16.16
C PRO A 139 8.40 8.06 -16.84
N ASP A 140 9.25 7.87 -17.85
CA ASP A 140 9.83 8.98 -18.59
C ASP A 140 8.84 9.78 -19.43
N VAL A 141 7.78 9.13 -19.92
CA VAL A 141 6.70 9.81 -20.66
C VAL A 141 5.62 10.29 -19.69
N THR A 142 5.18 9.46 -18.74
CA THR A 142 4.00 9.76 -17.92
C THR A 142 4.27 10.81 -16.83
N LYS A 143 5.52 11.01 -16.42
CA LYS A 143 5.89 12.08 -15.46
C LYS A 143 5.45 13.47 -15.89
N GLN A 144 5.26 13.72 -17.18
CA GLN A 144 4.85 15.04 -17.69
C GLN A 144 3.44 15.44 -17.25
N TYR A 145 2.55 14.48 -16.96
CA TYR A 145 1.17 14.75 -16.54
C TYR A 145 1.06 15.13 -15.08
N TRP A 146 2.08 15.78 -14.54
CA TRP A 146 2.19 16.15 -13.14
C TRP A 146 1.41 17.44 -12.83
N VAL A 147 0.65 17.44 -11.73
CA VAL A 147 0.03 18.66 -11.17
C VAL A 147 -0.11 18.54 -9.65
N THR A 148 -0.15 19.68 -8.97
CA THR A 148 -0.48 19.80 -7.55
C THR A 148 -1.15 21.15 -7.29
N ASP A 149 -2.01 21.20 -6.27
CA ASP A 149 -2.60 22.43 -5.70
C ASP A 149 -2.57 22.39 -4.16
N GLY A 150 -1.63 21.62 -3.60
CA GLY A 150 -1.49 21.38 -2.16
C GLY A 150 -2.01 20.01 -1.71
N ALA A 151 -1.71 19.68 -0.45
CA ALA A 151 -1.96 18.33 0.07
C ALA A 151 -3.46 18.00 0.16
N GLN A 152 -4.31 18.97 0.53
CA GLN A 152 -5.76 18.76 0.70
C GLN A 152 -6.48 18.29 -0.58
N THR A 153 -5.96 18.68 -1.75
CA THR A 153 -6.51 18.35 -3.07
C THR A 153 -5.69 17.28 -3.80
N SER A 154 -4.74 16.63 -3.14
CA SER A 154 -3.86 15.60 -3.73
C SER A 154 -4.65 14.47 -4.42
N GLY A 155 -5.79 14.06 -3.87
CA GLY A 155 -6.70 13.11 -4.53
C GLY A 155 -7.27 13.62 -5.85
N LEU A 156 -7.64 14.90 -5.93
CA LEU A 156 -8.08 15.54 -7.19
C LEU A 156 -6.93 15.68 -8.18
N ALA A 157 -5.75 16.05 -7.70
CA ALA A 157 -4.57 16.12 -8.54
C ALA A 157 -4.30 14.75 -9.19
N ALA A 158 -4.30 13.65 -8.43
CA ALA A 158 -4.10 12.30 -8.97
C ALA A 158 -5.09 11.95 -10.09
N VAL A 159 -6.37 12.32 -9.97
CA VAL A 159 -7.34 12.06 -11.05
C VAL A 159 -7.18 12.99 -12.25
N VAL A 160 -6.75 14.24 -12.04
CA VAL A 160 -6.40 15.15 -13.15
C VAL A 160 -5.19 14.61 -13.91
N MET A 161 -4.18 14.10 -13.20
CA MET A 161 -3.01 13.43 -13.80
C MET A 161 -3.45 12.19 -14.60
N ALA A 162 -4.38 11.38 -14.07
CA ALA A 162 -4.94 10.23 -14.77
C ALA A 162 -5.65 10.62 -16.07
N VAL A 163 -6.45 11.69 -16.06
CA VAL A 163 -7.09 12.23 -17.28
C VAL A 163 -6.05 12.73 -18.27
N GLY A 164 -5.04 13.47 -17.81
CA GLY A 164 -3.93 13.91 -18.64
C GLY A 164 -3.27 12.76 -19.37
N GLN A 165 -2.92 11.69 -18.64
CA GLN A 165 -2.30 10.50 -19.19
C GLN A 165 -3.20 9.75 -20.19
N LEU A 166 -4.48 9.56 -19.88
CA LEU A 166 -5.40 8.81 -20.75
C LEU A 166 -5.88 9.59 -21.97
N THR A 167 -5.87 10.93 -21.91
CA THR A 167 -6.38 11.79 -22.99
C THR A 167 -5.28 12.49 -23.78
N GLY A 168 -4.05 12.50 -23.27
CA GLY A 168 -2.93 13.27 -23.81
C GLY A 168 -3.01 14.77 -23.52
N THR A 169 -4.07 15.26 -22.89
CA THR A 169 -4.30 16.70 -22.64
C THR A 169 -4.52 16.94 -21.15
N MET A 170 -3.68 17.77 -20.54
CA MET A 170 -3.76 18.04 -19.10
C MET A 170 -4.94 18.97 -18.78
N PRO A 171 -5.93 18.55 -17.97
CA PRO A 171 -6.99 19.43 -17.50
C PRO A 171 -6.45 20.49 -16.52
N ASN A 172 -7.14 21.61 -16.41
CA ASN A 172 -6.87 22.57 -15.35
C ASN A 172 -7.43 22.06 -14.01
N ILE A 173 -6.56 21.90 -13.00
CA ILE A 173 -6.95 21.41 -11.68
C ILE A 173 -7.98 22.31 -10.99
N ALA A 174 -7.96 23.63 -11.26
CA ALA A 174 -8.92 24.57 -10.69
C ALA A 174 -10.37 24.23 -11.07
N ASP A 175 -10.60 23.75 -12.30
CA ASP A 175 -11.94 23.36 -12.76
C ASP A 175 -12.44 22.12 -12.02
N TRP A 176 -11.54 21.20 -11.68
CA TRP A 176 -11.86 19.99 -10.93
C TRP A 176 -12.12 20.28 -9.45
N ILE A 177 -11.36 21.19 -8.86
CA ILE A 177 -11.63 21.70 -7.51
C ILE A 177 -13.01 22.39 -7.46
N ALA A 178 -13.32 23.22 -8.46
CA ALA A 178 -14.64 23.86 -8.55
C ALA A 178 -15.77 22.84 -8.67
N LYS A 179 -15.60 21.77 -9.46
CA LYS A 179 -16.56 20.66 -9.55
C LYS A 179 -16.73 19.93 -8.20
N ALA A 180 -15.64 19.63 -7.51
CA ALA A 180 -15.69 18.94 -6.22
C ALA A 180 -16.42 19.76 -5.13
N LYS A 181 -16.31 21.10 -5.17
CA LYS A 181 -17.02 22.00 -4.25
C LYS A 181 -18.54 21.99 -4.41
N ILE A 182 -19.05 21.60 -5.58
CA ILE A 182 -20.50 21.59 -5.86
C ILE A 182 -21.09 20.18 -5.94
N THR A 183 -20.26 19.15 -6.11
CA THR A 183 -20.68 17.76 -6.23
C THR A 183 -20.85 17.13 -4.86
N ASP A 184 -21.94 16.38 -4.65
CA ASP A 184 -22.17 15.64 -3.42
C ASP A 184 -21.18 14.49 -3.31
N SER A 185 -20.64 14.30 -2.10
CA SER A 185 -19.74 13.20 -1.77
C SER A 185 -20.46 11.86 -1.85
N VAL A 186 -19.76 10.83 -2.30
CA VAL A 186 -20.21 9.43 -2.23
C VAL A 186 -19.72 8.75 -0.94
N ASP A 187 -18.70 9.31 -0.29
CA ASP A 187 -18.08 8.74 0.93
C ASP A 187 -18.59 9.36 2.24
N ARG A 188 -19.06 10.63 2.21
CA ARG A 188 -19.23 11.44 3.43
C ARG A 188 -20.68 11.87 3.64
N GLN A 189 -21.41 11.02 4.36
CA GLN A 189 -22.76 11.34 4.82
C GLN A 189 -22.74 12.35 5.97
N LEU A 190 -23.74 13.21 6.03
CA LEU A 190 -23.97 14.11 7.15
C LEU A 190 -24.65 13.35 8.31
N PHE A 191 -24.23 13.67 9.53
CA PHE A 191 -24.77 13.08 10.76
C PHE A 191 -25.30 14.18 11.69
N VAL A 192 -26.40 13.87 12.39
CA VAL A 192 -26.91 14.66 13.52
C VAL A 192 -26.91 13.75 14.74
N GLY A 193 -25.94 13.95 15.65
CA GLY A 193 -25.60 12.93 16.64
C GLY A 193 -25.12 11.65 15.95
N ASP A 194 -25.60 10.49 16.39
CA ASP A 194 -25.25 9.18 15.82
C ASP A 194 -26.14 8.75 14.65
N ARG A 195 -27.03 9.63 14.16
CA ARG A 195 -27.97 9.31 13.08
C ARG A 195 -27.55 9.96 11.77
N ALA A 196 -27.44 9.14 10.74
CA ALA A 196 -27.18 9.59 9.39
C ALA A 196 -28.43 10.31 8.82
N THR A 197 -28.24 11.45 8.18
CA THR A 197 -29.36 12.30 7.72
C THR A 197 -29.92 11.88 6.37
N GLY A 198 -29.27 10.95 5.66
CA GLY A 198 -29.57 10.66 4.26
C GLY A 198 -28.97 11.66 3.27
N GLN A 199 -28.40 12.77 3.75
CA GLN A 199 -27.73 13.77 2.92
C GLN A 199 -26.22 13.60 2.97
N TYR A 200 -25.55 13.96 1.88
CA TYR A 200 -24.10 13.94 1.78
C TYR A 200 -23.56 15.37 1.79
N ARG A 201 -22.37 15.56 2.36
CA ARG A 201 -21.66 16.83 2.21
C ARG A 201 -21.09 16.94 0.80
N LYS A 202 -20.51 18.09 0.45
CA LYS A 202 -19.76 18.24 -0.81
C LYS A 202 -18.43 17.46 -0.75
N MET A 203 -17.95 17.02 -1.91
CA MET A 203 -16.69 16.26 -2.03
C MET A 203 -15.50 17.05 -1.49
N TYR A 204 -15.53 18.39 -1.62
CA TYR A 204 -14.52 19.27 -1.05
C TYR A 204 -15.15 20.52 -0.42
N LEU A 205 -14.83 20.79 0.86
CA LEU A 205 -15.36 21.93 1.60
C LEU A 205 -14.48 23.18 1.57
N ASP A 206 -13.20 23.06 1.22
CA ASP A 206 -12.24 24.18 1.15
C ASP A 206 -12.24 25.08 2.39
N ASN A 207 -12.14 24.45 3.57
CA ASN A 207 -12.14 25.13 4.86
C ASN A 207 -10.78 25.05 5.57
N GLY A 208 -9.72 24.69 4.82
CA GLY A 208 -8.35 24.49 5.32
C GLY A 208 -8.08 23.16 6.05
N THR A 209 -9.12 22.46 6.51
CA THR A 209 -9.00 21.20 7.28
C THR A 209 -9.57 19.99 6.55
N ASP A 210 -10.34 20.23 5.49
CA ASP A 210 -10.99 19.20 4.70
C ASP A 210 -10.09 18.67 3.57
N TRP A 211 -10.29 17.40 3.23
CA TRP A 211 -9.57 16.68 2.18
C TRP A 211 -10.57 16.05 1.23
N VAL A 212 -10.18 15.91 -0.03
CA VAL A 212 -10.96 15.13 -0.99
C VAL A 212 -10.70 13.64 -0.77
N TRP A 213 -11.77 12.89 -0.55
CA TRP A 213 -11.69 11.46 -0.26
C TRP A 213 -11.42 10.67 -1.54
N THR A 214 -10.77 9.50 -1.40
CA THR A 214 -10.42 8.67 -2.55
C THR A 214 -11.65 8.23 -3.33
N GLY A 215 -12.74 7.81 -2.67
CA GLY A 215 -13.98 7.43 -3.38
C GLY A 215 -14.56 8.61 -4.15
N ASP A 216 -14.61 9.80 -3.53
CA ASP A 216 -15.05 11.03 -4.21
C ASP A 216 -14.19 11.39 -5.44
N ALA A 217 -12.87 11.29 -5.32
CA ALA A 217 -11.96 11.57 -6.43
C ALA A 217 -12.15 10.58 -7.58
N LEU A 218 -12.21 9.28 -7.28
CA LEU A 218 -12.41 8.23 -8.28
C LEU A 218 -13.80 8.31 -8.93
N GLU A 219 -14.83 8.71 -8.20
CA GLU A 219 -16.16 9.00 -8.74
C GLU A 219 -16.08 10.13 -9.77
N LEU A 220 -15.40 11.24 -9.45
CA LEU A 220 -15.19 12.34 -10.41
C LEU A 220 -14.40 11.90 -11.65
N LEU A 221 -13.42 11.00 -11.49
CA LEU A 221 -12.68 10.45 -12.63
C LEU A 221 -13.60 9.68 -13.57
N SER A 222 -14.39 8.76 -13.02
CA SER A 222 -15.30 7.90 -13.79
C SER A 222 -16.44 8.67 -14.44
N THR A 223 -16.95 9.71 -13.77
CA THR A 223 -18.06 10.54 -14.24
C THR A 223 -17.62 11.80 -15.00
N SER A 224 -16.31 11.95 -15.26
CA SER A 224 -15.73 13.16 -15.85
C SER A 224 -16.20 13.48 -17.28
N GLY A 225 -16.92 12.57 -17.93
CA GLY A 225 -17.34 12.69 -19.33
C GLY A 225 -16.22 12.36 -20.35
N ASN A 226 -15.05 11.92 -19.88
CA ASN A 226 -13.91 11.56 -20.73
C ASN A 226 -13.92 10.10 -21.22
N GLY A 227 -15.01 9.36 -20.98
CA GLY A 227 -15.11 7.93 -21.32
C GLY A 227 -14.14 7.03 -20.56
N ILE A 228 -13.75 7.44 -19.34
CA ILE A 228 -12.80 6.72 -18.50
C ILE A 228 -13.54 5.72 -17.62
N ASN A 229 -13.14 4.47 -17.70
CA ASN A 229 -13.60 3.41 -16.82
C ASN A 229 -12.59 3.26 -15.67
N VAL A 230 -13.09 3.24 -14.44
CA VAL A 230 -12.28 3.03 -13.24
C VAL A 230 -12.72 1.74 -12.57
N SER A 231 -11.75 0.87 -12.26
CA SER A 231 -11.94 -0.34 -11.47
C SER A 231 -11.08 -0.25 -10.23
N THR A 232 -11.66 -0.51 -9.06
CA THR A 232 -10.92 -0.59 -7.79
C THR A 232 -11.01 -1.99 -7.23
N THR A 233 -9.86 -2.61 -6.98
CA THR A 233 -9.74 -3.92 -6.34
C THR A 233 -9.01 -3.78 -5.01
N TYR A 234 -9.46 -4.50 -3.98
CA TYR A 234 -8.79 -4.54 -2.67
C TYR A 234 -8.21 -5.94 -2.48
N PHE A 235 -6.89 -6.03 -2.36
CA PHE A 235 -6.21 -7.30 -2.11
C PHE A 235 -5.90 -7.41 -0.62
N PRO A 236 -6.23 -8.54 0.05
CA PRO A 236 -5.88 -8.70 1.46
C PRO A 236 -4.36 -8.70 1.66
N LYS A 237 -3.91 -8.44 2.90
CA LYS A 237 -2.49 -8.43 3.29
C LYS A 237 -1.69 -9.61 2.74
N THR A 238 -2.29 -10.80 2.69
CA THR A 238 -1.66 -12.05 2.22
C THR A 238 -1.59 -12.22 0.70
N LYS A 239 -1.87 -11.15 -0.06
CA LYS A 239 -1.93 -11.13 -1.53
C LYS A 239 -1.17 -9.94 -2.12
N ALA A 240 -0.11 -9.49 -1.45
CA ALA A 240 0.70 -8.38 -1.94
C ALA A 240 1.41 -8.72 -3.26
N ASP A 241 1.86 -9.97 -3.42
CA ASP A 241 2.42 -10.51 -4.66
C ASP A 241 1.45 -10.39 -5.84
N VAL A 242 0.20 -10.82 -5.65
CA VAL A 242 -0.87 -10.73 -6.65
C VAL A 242 -1.22 -9.27 -6.94
N ALA A 243 -1.30 -8.41 -5.91
CA ALA A 243 -1.57 -6.99 -6.09
C ALA A 243 -0.49 -6.31 -6.95
N LEU A 244 0.79 -6.57 -6.66
CA LEU A 244 1.91 -6.00 -7.38
C LEU A 244 2.00 -6.53 -8.83
N THR A 245 1.83 -7.84 -9.05
CA THR A 245 1.80 -8.40 -10.42
C THR A 245 0.60 -7.87 -11.22
N THR A 246 -0.55 -7.64 -10.57
CA THR A 246 -1.73 -7.03 -11.23
C THR A 246 -1.44 -5.58 -11.61
N MET A 247 -0.81 -4.82 -10.73
CA MET A 247 -0.36 -3.45 -11.01
C MET A 247 0.63 -3.42 -12.18
N ALA A 248 1.66 -4.27 -12.14
CA ALA A 248 2.65 -4.37 -13.21
C ALA A 248 2.01 -4.70 -14.57
N SER A 249 1.05 -5.63 -14.58
CA SER A 249 0.29 -5.97 -15.79
C SER A 249 -0.51 -4.78 -16.33
N ALA A 250 -1.12 -3.98 -15.44
CA ALA A 250 -1.85 -2.77 -15.83
C ALA A 250 -0.92 -1.70 -16.42
N LEU A 251 0.26 -1.50 -15.81
CA LEU A 251 1.29 -0.60 -16.30
C LEU A 251 1.80 -1.03 -17.69
N THR A 252 2.08 -2.33 -17.89
CA THR A 252 2.45 -2.88 -19.20
C THR A 252 1.36 -2.66 -20.25
N ALA A 253 0.08 -2.75 -19.85
CA ALA A 253 -1.05 -2.50 -20.74
C ALA A 253 -1.31 -1.00 -21.02
N GLY A 254 -0.48 -0.09 -20.49
CA GLY A 254 -0.65 1.36 -20.66
C GLY A 254 -1.83 1.95 -19.88
N SER A 255 -2.40 1.20 -18.92
CA SER A 255 -3.45 1.71 -18.04
C SER A 255 -2.88 2.72 -17.05
N VAL A 256 -3.71 3.62 -16.54
CA VAL A 256 -3.33 4.45 -15.38
C VAL A 256 -3.54 3.64 -14.11
N VAL A 257 -2.51 3.57 -13.28
CA VAL A 257 -2.57 2.96 -11.96
C VAL A 257 -2.68 4.04 -10.88
N LEU A 258 -3.69 3.93 -10.03
CA LEU A 258 -3.98 4.80 -8.91
C LEU A 258 -3.92 3.99 -7.61
N VAL A 259 -3.07 4.41 -6.67
CA VAL A 259 -2.80 3.66 -5.44
C VAL A 259 -2.94 4.60 -4.26
N THR A 260 -3.70 4.19 -3.24
CA THR A 260 -3.73 4.90 -1.97
C THR A 260 -2.60 4.38 -1.09
N ILE A 261 -1.67 5.25 -0.73
CA ILE A 261 -0.57 4.93 0.18
C ILE A 261 -0.67 5.76 1.45
N LYS A 262 -0.13 5.21 2.54
CA LYS A 262 0.03 5.84 3.83
C LYS A 262 1.51 6.02 4.13
N THR A 263 2.06 7.14 3.71
CA THR A 263 3.48 7.49 3.93
C THR A 263 3.59 8.88 4.57
N PRO A 264 4.71 9.18 5.26
CA PRO A 264 5.00 10.54 5.71
C PRO A 264 4.99 11.53 4.54
N ILE A 265 4.56 12.77 4.78
CA ILE A 265 4.49 13.83 3.76
C ILE A 265 5.22 15.06 4.29
N LEU A 266 6.20 15.59 3.53
CA LEU A 266 6.81 16.92 3.77
C LEU A 266 7.19 17.24 5.23
N GLY A 267 7.83 16.28 5.92
CA GLY A 267 8.29 16.47 7.30
C GLY A 267 7.22 16.28 8.39
N ASP A 268 5.98 15.96 8.02
CA ASP A 268 4.99 15.41 8.93
C ASP A 268 5.35 13.97 9.28
N THR A 269 5.55 13.71 10.58
CA THR A 269 5.90 12.36 11.06
C THR A 269 4.68 11.47 11.22
N ASP A 270 3.47 12.01 11.10
CA ASP A 270 2.22 11.25 11.15
C ASP A 270 1.75 10.89 9.73
N PRO A 271 1.90 9.63 9.29
CA PRO A 271 1.56 9.24 7.92
C PRO A 271 0.06 9.36 7.66
N THR A 272 -0.32 10.00 6.55
CA THR A 272 -1.72 10.13 6.13
C THR A 272 -1.95 9.45 4.78
N ASN A 273 -3.19 8.96 4.58
CA ASN A 273 -3.57 8.34 3.32
C ASN A 273 -3.69 9.40 2.23
N HIS A 274 -3.08 9.16 1.08
CA HIS A 274 -3.24 9.99 -0.10
C HIS A 274 -3.16 9.12 -1.37
N LEU A 275 -3.77 9.62 -2.44
CA LEU A 275 -3.85 8.92 -3.73
C LEU A 275 -2.68 9.36 -4.61
N VAL A 276 -1.94 8.41 -5.15
CA VAL A 276 -0.81 8.65 -6.06
C VAL A 276 -1.06 7.99 -7.41
N VAL A 277 -0.42 8.50 -8.46
CA VAL A 277 -0.35 7.82 -9.77
C VAL A 277 0.95 7.06 -9.86
N VAL A 278 0.89 5.75 -10.05
CA VAL A 278 2.08 4.93 -10.29
C VAL A 278 2.45 5.05 -11.77
N LEU A 279 3.70 5.44 -12.03
CA LEU A 279 4.22 5.71 -13.37
C LEU A 279 4.93 4.49 -13.97
N GLY A 280 5.54 3.69 -13.11
CA GLY A 280 6.32 2.53 -13.48
C GLY A 280 7.11 1.97 -12.31
N MET A 281 7.86 0.90 -12.59
CA MET A 281 8.81 0.33 -11.65
C MET A 281 10.09 -0.12 -12.35
N ASN A 282 11.20 -0.09 -11.62
CA ASN A 282 12.46 -0.72 -11.99
C ASN A 282 12.65 -1.98 -11.14
N THR A 283 12.60 -3.15 -11.79
CA THR A 283 12.71 -4.47 -11.16
C THR A 283 14.16 -4.90 -10.90
N GLU A 284 15.16 -4.11 -11.33
CA GLU A 284 16.57 -4.36 -11.00
C GLU A 284 17.04 -3.53 -9.80
N THR A 285 16.43 -2.36 -9.59
CA THR A 285 16.78 -1.45 -8.48
C THR A 285 15.75 -1.40 -7.37
N ASP A 286 14.69 -2.21 -7.44
CA ASP A 286 13.57 -2.21 -6.49
C ASP A 286 12.94 -0.83 -6.30
N GLN A 287 12.73 -0.10 -7.40
CA GLN A 287 12.18 1.25 -7.35
C GLN A 287 10.80 1.34 -7.96
N ILE A 288 9.85 1.92 -7.23
CA ILE A 288 8.56 2.37 -7.76
C ILE A 288 8.66 3.86 -8.05
N PHE A 289 8.18 4.28 -9.23
CA PHE A 289 8.09 5.69 -9.61
C PHE A 289 6.65 6.15 -9.52
N VAL A 290 6.42 7.25 -8.80
CA VAL A 290 5.08 7.82 -8.61
C VAL A 290 5.05 9.31 -8.93
N ASN A 291 3.87 9.77 -9.31
CA ASN A 291 3.48 11.16 -9.19
C ASN A 291 2.61 11.29 -7.92
N ASP A 292 3.14 11.96 -6.89
CA ASP A 292 2.49 12.16 -5.59
C ASP A 292 2.27 13.65 -5.24
N ALA A 293 1.07 14.16 -5.56
CA ALA A 293 0.68 15.57 -5.41
C ALA A 293 0.82 16.12 -3.99
N ALA A 294 0.83 15.26 -2.96
CA ALA A 294 0.93 15.70 -1.57
C ALA A 294 2.30 16.27 -1.21
N TRP A 295 3.34 15.92 -1.98
CA TRP A 295 4.72 16.38 -1.79
C TRP A 295 5.07 17.69 -2.50
N GLY A 296 4.07 18.42 -3.03
CA GLY A 296 4.34 19.60 -3.84
C GLY A 296 5.27 19.26 -5.00
N ALA A 297 6.14 20.17 -5.43
CA ALA A 297 7.02 19.95 -6.60
C ALA A 297 7.92 18.70 -6.51
N GLU A 298 8.26 18.22 -5.30
CA GLU A 298 9.06 17.01 -5.09
C GLU A 298 8.28 15.69 -5.30
N GLY A 299 6.99 15.80 -5.59
CA GLY A 299 6.13 14.65 -5.89
C GLY A 299 6.20 14.17 -7.34
N GLN A 300 6.80 14.94 -8.26
CA GLN A 300 6.91 14.54 -9.66
C GLN A 300 7.99 13.45 -9.85
N ASN A 301 7.60 12.33 -10.47
CA ASN A 301 8.49 11.19 -10.75
C ASN A 301 9.33 10.76 -9.54
N ARG A 302 8.69 10.77 -8.36
CA ARG A 302 9.34 10.42 -7.10
C ARG A 302 9.65 8.93 -7.10
N ALA A 303 10.91 8.59 -6.89
CA ALA A 303 11.33 7.21 -6.69
C ALA A 303 11.16 6.80 -5.22
N MET A 304 10.64 5.60 -5.02
CA MET A 304 10.45 4.95 -3.72
C MET A 304 11.04 3.55 -3.76
N SER A 305 11.58 3.05 -2.65
CA SER A 305 11.90 1.61 -2.59
C SER A 305 10.61 0.78 -2.68
N LEU A 306 10.68 -0.41 -3.28
CA LEU A 306 9.57 -1.35 -3.32
C LEU A 306 9.06 -1.66 -1.90
N THR A 307 9.98 -1.86 -0.96
CA THR A 307 9.63 -2.12 0.45
C THR A 307 8.83 -0.97 1.06
N ASP A 308 9.24 0.28 0.88
CA ASP A 308 8.54 1.43 1.46
C ASP A 308 7.20 1.67 0.77
N PHE A 309 7.13 1.44 -0.54
CA PHE A 309 5.87 1.51 -1.28
C PHE A 309 4.88 0.44 -0.78
N MET A 310 5.31 -0.83 -0.66
CA MET A 310 4.44 -1.91 -0.19
C MET A 310 3.98 -1.69 1.24
N LYS A 311 4.85 -1.20 2.14
CA LYS A 311 4.46 -0.78 3.51
C LYS A 311 3.48 0.37 3.52
N GLY A 312 3.63 1.33 2.61
CA GLY A 312 2.66 2.42 2.44
C GLY A 312 1.32 1.92 1.90
N TRP A 313 1.32 0.88 1.09
CA TRP A 313 0.13 0.37 0.39
C TRP A 313 -0.67 -0.67 1.20
N GLU A 314 -0.04 -1.31 2.20
CA GLU A 314 -0.68 -2.24 3.11
C GLU A 314 -1.73 -1.55 4.02
N PRO A 315 -2.68 -2.29 4.64
CA PRO A 315 -2.81 -3.75 4.65
C PRO A 315 -3.71 -4.34 3.57
N ASN A 316 -4.39 -3.52 2.77
CA ASN A 316 -5.45 -3.99 1.85
C ASN A 316 -5.19 -3.68 0.37
N TYR A 317 -3.97 -3.25 0.04
CA TYR A 317 -3.46 -2.92 -1.30
C TYR A 317 -4.55 -2.43 -2.27
N PRO A 318 -5.23 -1.30 -1.98
CA PRO A 318 -6.25 -0.76 -2.86
C PRO A 318 -5.63 -0.39 -4.21
N LEU A 319 -6.04 -1.09 -5.26
CA LEU A 319 -5.55 -0.90 -6.62
C LEU A 319 -6.65 -0.32 -7.49
N GLY A 320 -6.50 0.96 -7.85
CA GLY A 320 -7.28 1.61 -8.89
C GLY A 320 -6.63 1.42 -10.25
N ILE A 321 -7.38 0.92 -11.23
CA ILE A 321 -6.97 0.86 -12.64
C ILE A 321 -7.97 1.70 -13.42
N ALA A 322 -7.47 2.77 -14.03
CA ALA A 322 -8.25 3.60 -14.93
C ALA A 322 -7.82 3.32 -16.38
N THR A 323 -8.82 3.05 -17.21
CA THR A 323 -8.65 2.80 -18.64
C THR A 323 -9.60 3.70 -19.41
N ARG A 324 -9.22 4.02 -20.64
CA ARG A 324 -10.14 4.62 -21.60
C ARG A 324 -10.25 3.62 -22.76
N PRO A 325 -11.38 2.89 -22.91
CA PRO A 325 -11.54 1.94 -23.99
C PRO A 325 -11.28 2.65 -25.32
N LEU A 326 -10.33 2.13 -26.09
CA LEU A 326 -10.15 2.52 -27.49
C LEU A 326 -11.26 1.87 -28.31
N ALA A 327 -12.50 2.38 -28.22
CA ALA A 327 -13.58 1.90 -29.08
C ALA A 327 -14.32 3.11 -29.67
N ALA A 328 -14.16 3.28 -30.98
CA ALA A 328 -14.82 4.28 -31.81
C ALA A 328 -14.48 5.74 -31.51
N ALA A 329 -13.29 6.17 -31.95
CA ALA A 329 -13.23 7.41 -32.71
C ALA A 329 -14.06 7.22 -34.00
N ALA A 330 -15.39 7.14 -33.89
CA ALA A 330 -16.28 7.19 -35.04
C ALA A 330 -16.23 8.61 -35.60
N GLY A 331 -15.15 8.89 -36.35
CA GLY A 331 -15.00 10.10 -37.15
C GLY A 331 -13.67 10.85 -37.01
N GLN A 332 -12.73 10.44 -36.15
CA GLN A 332 -11.44 11.13 -36.04
C GLN A 332 -10.27 10.14 -36.09
N PRO A 333 -9.21 10.40 -36.89
CA PRO A 333 -8.02 9.55 -36.91
C PRO A 333 -7.33 9.56 -35.55
N LEU A 334 -6.73 8.42 -35.18
CA LEU A 334 -5.91 8.27 -33.98
C LEU A 334 -4.80 9.32 -33.96
N THR A 335 -4.58 9.95 -32.82
CA THR A 335 -3.49 10.92 -32.66
C THR A 335 -2.16 10.19 -32.50
N GLN A 336 -1.05 10.89 -32.74
CA GLN A 336 0.28 10.32 -32.53
C GLN A 336 0.55 9.96 -31.05
N ALA A 337 -0.17 10.58 -30.12
CA ALA A 337 -0.14 10.23 -28.70
C ALA A 337 -0.86 8.90 -28.42
N ASP A 338 -1.99 8.63 -29.08
CA ASP A 338 -2.69 7.34 -28.96
C ASP A 338 -1.86 6.19 -29.52
N LEU A 339 -1.12 6.44 -30.61
CA LEU A 339 -0.21 5.46 -31.21
C LEU A 339 1.06 5.23 -30.38
N ALA A 340 1.52 6.25 -29.64
CA ALA A 340 2.70 6.15 -28.76
C ALA A 340 2.39 5.46 -27.42
N LEU A 341 1.12 5.42 -26.99
CA LEU A 341 0.69 4.64 -25.82
C LEU A 341 0.46 3.16 -26.14
N ALA A 342 0.29 2.81 -27.42
CA ALA A 342 -0.04 1.46 -27.87
C ALA A 342 1.15 0.67 -28.46
N ALA A 343 2.34 1.27 -28.49
CA ALA A 343 3.60 0.70 -29.01
C ALA A 343 4.61 0.53 -27.87
#